data_AF-R7FJI1-F1
#
_entry.id   AF-R7FJI1-F1
#
_cell.length_a   1.000
_cell.length_b   1.000
_cell.length_c   1.000
_cell.angle_alpha   90.00
_cell.angle_beta   90.00
_cell.angle_gamma   90.00
#
_symmetry.space_group_name_H-M   'P 1'
#
loop_
_entity.id
_entity.type
_entity.pdbx_description
1 polymer ?
#
loop_
_entity_poly.entity_id
_entity_poly.type
_entity_poly.pdbx_seq_one_letter_code
_entity_poly.pdbx_strand_id
1 'polypeptide(L)'
;MKKTFKNSKGITLVALVITIVILLILAGISISALTNTGIFQKAKDAKQKSEDAALDQNTKLDEYENELDKYLPEQGGEKLVDKVNGGTIKVGDYISYTPNGASTEDILQELATYSGNTDSTKNTTSTLTQEIDKEKGLKWRVLDVKDGKVRLISDRPTTSIITLSGAKGYNNAVYLLDKTCKTLYNNSKLASNVQNLKIEDIQDHLAYDYTQYTNSNVDTGKYGETKEYTSSLYRNYPNIFAKEKTGWVDGIKGTELSLSEQTAPINETNTTAKEKIKITQTYWYKTMSANDFNGDSKEMYYKLFINNGEKDYNAYWMSSRCVFAYSGLTDFRVRVVDSGDVYADYLYYSSDGDFSRDYAFRPCITLNSNVQVTSGDGSESTPFEIK
;
A
#
# COMPACT_ATOMS: atom_id res chain seq x y z
N MET A 1 20.61 52.99 40.83
CA MET A 1 19.80 51.90 40.23
C MET A 1 19.63 50.78 41.25
N LYS A 2 18.41 50.56 41.77
CA LYS A 2 18.08 49.40 42.62
C LYS A 2 17.80 48.21 41.69
N LYS A 3 18.59 47.12 41.80
CA LYS A 3 18.28 45.84 41.15
C LYS A 3 17.40 45.00 42.06
N THR A 4 16.14 44.81 41.67
CA THR A 4 15.20 43.89 42.30
C THR A 4 15.38 42.52 41.65
N PHE A 5 15.89 41.53 42.38
CA PHE A 5 15.90 40.13 41.92
C PHE A 5 14.47 39.58 41.97
N LYS A 6 13.97 39.06 40.84
CA LYS A 6 12.70 38.34 40.78
C LYS A 6 12.84 36.98 41.47
N ASN A 7 11.92 36.67 42.38
CA ASN A 7 11.80 35.36 43.04
C ASN A 7 11.63 34.22 42.01
N SER A 8 12.69 33.45 41.76
CA SER A 8 12.58 32.11 41.18
C SER A 8 12.36 31.10 42.30
N LYS A 9 11.14 30.54 42.37
CA LYS A 9 10.84 29.42 43.28
C LYS A 9 11.41 28.14 42.65
N GLY A 10 12.57 27.69 43.12
CA GLY A 10 13.12 26.39 42.74
C GLY A 10 12.34 25.25 43.41
N ILE A 11 12.13 24.14 42.69
CA ILE A 11 11.62 22.89 43.26
C ILE A 11 12.74 22.22 44.05
N THR A 12 12.44 21.75 45.27
CA THR A 12 13.40 20.98 46.07
C THR A 12 13.50 19.54 45.53
N LEU A 13 14.69 18.94 45.63
CA LEU A 13 14.95 17.57 45.17
C LEU A 13 13.94 16.56 45.76
N VAL A 14 13.54 16.77 47.01
CA VAL A 14 12.53 15.97 47.71
C VAL A 14 11.16 16.05 47.03
N ALA A 15 10.73 17.24 46.63
CA ALA A 15 9.47 17.43 45.91
C ALA A 15 9.49 16.75 44.54
N LEU A 16 10.64 16.75 43.86
CA LEU A 16 10.82 16.05 42.59
C LEU A 16 10.69 14.52 42.76
N VAL A 17 11.35 13.94 43.77
CA VAL A 17 11.31 12.50 44.05
C VAL A 17 9.89 12.04 44.39
N ILE A 18 9.18 12.79 45.24
CA ILE A 18 7.78 12.49 45.60
C ILE A 18 6.89 12.50 44.36
N THR A 19 7.10 13.47 43.47
CA THR A 19 6.33 13.58 42.23
C THR A 19 6.54 12.37 41.32
N ILE A 20 7.79 11.89 41.17
CA ILE A 20 8.11 10.70 40.37
C ILE A 20 7.45 9.45 40.95
N VAL A 21 7.51 9.26 42.27
CA VAL A 21 6.91 8.09 42.93
C VAL A 21 5.38 8.08 42.75
N ILE A 22 4.71 9.23 42.90
CA ILE A 22 3.26 9.33 42.67
C ILE A 22 2.91 9.00 41.22
N LEU A 23 3.69 9.50 40.25
CA LEU A 23 3.48 9.20 38.83
C LEU A 23 3.66 7.72 38.51
N LEU A 24 4.65 7.04 39.10
CA LEU A 24 4.88 5.61 38.90
C LEU A 24 3.73 4.76 39.46
N ILE A 25 3.20 5.11 40.63
CA ILE A 25 2.05 4.43 41.25
C ILE A 25 0.79 4.64 40.38
N LEU A 26 0.53 5.88 39.95
CA LEU A 26 -0.59 6.19 39.06
C LEU A 26 -0.48 5.42 37.73
N ALA A 27 0.71 5.35 37.14
CA ALA A 27 0.95 4.59 35.92
C ALA A 27 0.69 3.09 36.13
N GLY A 28 1.20 2.51 37.22
CA GLY A 28 0.98 1.10 37.55
C GLY A 28 -0.50 0.73 37.70
N ILE A 29 -1.28 1.56 38.40
CA ILE A 29 -2.73 1.36 38.58
C ILE A 29 -3.47 1.53 37.24
N SER A 30 -3.10 2.54 36.45
CA SER A 30 -3.75 2.83 35.15
C SER A 30 -3.51 1.71 34.13
N ILE A 31 -2.27 1.23 34.02
CA ILE A 31 -1.89 0.12 33.13
C ILE A 31 -2.58 -1.17 33.56
N SER A 32 -2.64 -1.45 34.87
CA SER A 32 -3.35 -2.62 35.40
C SER A 32 -4.85 -2.57 35.15
N ALA A 33 -5.48 -1.39 35.25
CA ALA A 33 -6.90 -1.22 34.91
C ALA A 33 -7.17 -1.38 33.41
N LEU A 34 -6.28 -0.88 32.54
CA LEU A 34 -6.36 -1.05 31.09
C LEU A 34 -6.15 -2.51 30.64
N THR A 35 -5.29 -3.26 31.33
CA THR A 35 -5.00 -4.67 30.99
C THR A 35 -6.01 -5.64 31.60
N ASN A 36 -6.50 -5.41 32.83
CA ASN A 36 -7.46 -6.28 33.52
C ASN A 36 -8.92 -6.15 33.05
N THR A 37 -9.25 -5.13 32.24
CA THR A 37 -10.61 -4.95 31.70
C THR A 37 -10.84 -5.72 30.39
N GLY A 38 -9.79 -6.33 29.83
CA GLY A 38 -9.84 -7.00 28.52
C GLY A 38 -10.19 -6.04 27.37
N ILE A 39 -10.07 -4.72 27.57
CA ILE A 39 -10.57 -3.71 26.62
C ILE A 39 -9.82 -3.76 25.28
N PHE A 40 -8.54 -4.09 25.29
CA PHE A 40 -7.76 -4.33 24.07
C PHE A 40 -8.25 -5.55 23.30
N GLN A 41 -8.58 -6.64 24.02
CA GLN A 41 -9.14 -7.82 23.37
C GLN A 41 -10.52 -7.50 22.79
N LYS A 42 -11.38 -6.80 23.53
CA LYS A 42 -12.69 -6.35 23.02
C LYS A 42 -12.59 -5.40 21.82
N ALA A 43 -11.60 -4.51 21.81
CA ALA A 43 -11.34 -3.64 20.66
C ALA A 43 -10.84 -4.43 19.44
N LYS A 44 -9.99 -5.44 19.66
CA LYS A 44 -9.55 -6.37 18.62
C LYS A 44 -10.73 -7.19 18.08
N ASP A 45 -11.56 -7.72 18.95
CA ASP A 45 -12.76 -8.48 18.58
C ASP A 45 -13.77 -7.59 17.83
N ALA A 46 -13.93 -6.33 18.24
CA ALA A 46 -14.80 -5.37 17.55
C ALA A 46 -14.27 -5.01 16.16
N LYS A 47 -12.95 -4.84 16.01
CA LYS A 47 -12.31 -4.64 14.71
C LYS A 47 -12.52 -5.85 13.80
N GLN A 48 -12.24 -7.05 14.30
CA GLN A 48 -12.43 -8.29 13.54
C GLN A 48 -13.90 -8.45 13.13
N LYS A 49 -14.86 -8.23 14.05
CA LYS A 49 -16.29 -8.24 13.72
C LYS A 49 -16.68 -7.18 12.69
N SER A 50 -16.01 -6.03 12.65
CA SER A 50 -16.26 -4.99 11.64
C SER A 50 -15.70 -5.39 10.28
N GLU A 51 -14.54 -6.02 10.24
CA GLU A 51 -13.95 -6.59 9.01
C GLU A 51 -14.82 -7.73 8.49
N ASP A 52 -15.25 -8.63 9.36
CA ASP A 52 -16.19 -9.73 9.05
C ASP A 52 -17.54 -9.18 8.55
N ALA A 53 -18.06 -8.10 9.15
CA ALA A 53 -19.30 -7.46 8.72
C ALA A 53 -19.18 -6.77 7.36
N ALA A 54 -18.02 -6.19 7.03
CA ALA A 54 -17.78 -5.63 5.71
C ALA A 54 -17.70 -6.72 4.64
N LEU A 55 -17.09 -7.87 4.95
CA LEU A 55 -17.08 -9.05 4.10
C LEU A 55 -18.50 -9.62 3.91
N ASP A 56 -19.29 -9.72 4.99
CA ASP A 56 -20.70 -10.14 4.95
C ASP A 56 -21.56 -9.19 4.10
N GLN A 57 -21.33 -7.88 4.18
CA GLN A 57 -22.02 -6.91 3.32
C GLN A 57 -21.68 -7.12 1.84
N ASN A 58 -20.41 -7.28 1.49
CA ASN A 58 -20.00 -7.57 0.11
C ASN A 58 -20.58 -8.89 -0.37
N THR A 59 -20.59 -9.93 0.48
CA THR A 59 -21.20 -11.23 0.17
C THR A 59 -22.70 -11.08 -0.10
N LYS A 60 -23.44 -10.32 0.73
CA LYS A 60 -24.87 -10.05 0.52
C LYS A 60 -25.14 -9.21 -0.72
N LEU A 61 -24.28 -8.24 -1.03
CA LEU A 61 -24.35 -7.47 -2.27
C LEU A 61 -24.15 -8.40 -3.48
N ASP A 62 -23.15 -9.27 -3.44
CA ASP A 62 -22.91 -10.26 -4.48
C ASP A 62 -24.09 -11.26 -4.59
N GLU A 63 -24.70 -11.68 -3.46
CA GLU A 63 -25.93 -12.48 -3.45
C GLU A 63 -27.10 -11.75 -4.11
N TYR A 64 -27.29 -10.46 -3.82
CA TYR A 64 -28.33 -9.65 -4.45
C TYR A 64 -28.07 -9.43 -5.95
N GLU A 65 -26.82 -9.16 -6.34
CA GLU A 65 -26.41 -9.10 -7.76
C GLU A 65 -26.72 -10.43 -8.46
N ASN A 66 -26.32 -11.55 -7.85
CA ASN A 66 -26.57 -12.89 -8.37
C ASN A 66 -28.06 -13.23 -8.48
N GLU A 67 -28.90 -12.82 -7.52
CA GLU A 67 -30.35 -13.00 -7.59
C GLU A 67 -30.97 -12.11 -8.66
N LEU A 68 -30.55 -10.85 -8.77
CA LEU A 68 -30.98 -9.93 -9.83
C LEU A 68 -30.67 -10.47 -11.22
N ASP A 69 -29.48 -11.05 -11.41
CA ASP A 69 -29.06 -11.66 -12.68
C ASP A 69 -29.99 -12.79 -13.14
N LYS A 70 -30.64 -13.54 -12.22
CA LYS A 70 -31.61 -14.59 -12.60
C LYS A 70 -32.86 -14.05 -13.28
N TYR A 71 -33.21 -12.79 -13.00
CA TYR A 71 -34.39 -12.13 -13.54
C TYR A 71 -34.06 -11.22 -14.73
N LEU A 72 -32.77 -11.00 -15.01
CA LEU A 72 -32.33 -10.44 -16.28
C LEU A 72 -32.45 -11.54 -17.35
N PRO A 73 -33.01 -11.26 -18.54
CA PRO A 73 -33.12 -12.27 -19.59
C PRO A 73 -31.73 -12.84 -19.87
N GLU A 74 -31.61 -14.18 -19.92
CA GLU A 74 -30.36 -14.88 -20.25
C GLU A 74 -29.78 -14.28 -21.53
N GLN A 75 -28.85 -13.34 -21.41
CA GLN A 75 -28.13 -12.83 -22.55
C GLN A 75 -26.90 -13.70 -22.80
N GLY A 76 -27.07 -15.03 -22.85
CA GLY A 76 -26.14 -15.99 -23.44
C GLY A 76 -24.66 -15.96 -23.02
N GLY A 77 -24.29 -15.34 -21.91
CA GLY A 77 -22.90 -15.23 -21.45
C GLY A 77 -22.68 -15.98 -20.15
N GLU A 78 -21.68 -16.86 -20.11
CA GLU A 78 -21.18 -17.46 -18.87
C GLU A 78 -20.40 -16.43 -18.04
N LYS A 79 -20.48 -16.52 -16.71
CA LYS A 79 -19.74 -15.62 -15.81
C LYS A 79 -18.24 -15.75 -16.04
N LEU A 80 -17.55 -14.62 -16.08
CA LEU A 80 -16.10 -14.57 -16.29
C LEU A 80 -15.36 -15.37 -15.20
N VAL A 81 -15.78 -15.24 -13.94
CA VAL A 81 -15.17 -15.97 -12.82
C VAL A 81 -15.25 -17.49 -12.99
N ASP A 82 -16.39 -18.01 -13.49
CA ASP A 82 -16.58 -19.44 -13.71
C ASP A 82 -15.66 -19.96 -14.81
N LYS A 83 -15.47 -19.18 -15.89
CA LYS A 83 -14.52 -19.52 -16.96
C LYS A 83 -13.07 -19.48 -16.51
N VAL A 84 -12.70 -18.56 -15.62
CA VAL A 84 -11.34 -18.50 -15.05
C VAL A 84 -11.09 -19.68 -14.12
N ASN A 85 -12.01 -19.95 -13.19
CA ASN A 85 -11.92 -21.09 -12.27
C ASN A 85 -11.95 -22.44 -13.01
N GLY A 86 -12.71 -22.53 -14.11
CA GLY A 86 -12.74 -23.71 -14.98
C GLY A 86 -11.50 -23.88 -15.87
N GLY A 87 -10.56 -22.93 -15.86
CA GLY A 87 -9.32 -22.97 -16.64
C GLY A 87 -9.48 -22.68 -18.14
N THR A 88 -10.69 -22.32 -18.58
CA THR A 88 -10.95 -21.88 -19.97
C THR A 88 -10.27 -20.54 -20.23
N ILE A 89 -10.33 -19.63 -19.27
CA ILE A 89 -9.60 -18.35 -19.27
C ILE A 89 -8.48 -18.46 -18.24
N LYS A 90 -7.27 -18.08 -18.63
CA LYS A 90 -6.08 -18.25 -17.80
C LYS A 90 -5.56 -16.92 -17.32
N VAL A 91 -4.75 -16.98 -16.26
CA VAL A 91 -3.92 -15.84 -15.84
C VAL A 91 -3.11 -15.36 -17.04
N GLY A 92 -3.15 -14.05 -17.29
CA GLY A 92 -2.49 -13.39 -18.40
C GLY A 92 -3.29 -13.30 -19.69
N ASP A 93 -4.45 -13.93 -19.81
CA ASP A 93 -5.32 -13.72 -20.98
C ASP A 93 -5.85 -12.28 -21.01
N TYR A 94 -6.00 -11.72 -22.21
CA TYR A 94 -6.47 -10.35 -22.39
C TYR A 94 -7.99 -10.24 -22.27
N ILE A 95 -8.44 -9.21 -21.55
CA ILE A 95 -9.85 -8.85 -21.34
C ILE A 95 -10.12 -7.47 -21.94
N SER A 96 -11.22 -7.33 -22.66
CA SER A 96 -11.67 -6.07 -23.26
C SER A 96 -12.34 -5.20 -22.19
N TYR A 97 -11.51 -4.50 -21.40
CA TYR A 97 -11.96 -3.56 -20.40
C TYR A 97 -11.67 -2.12 -20.83
N THR A 98 -12.67 -1.25 -20.78
CA THR A 98 -12.52 0.18 -21.07
C THR A 98 -12.92 1.00 -19.84
N PRO A 99 -12.01 1.77 -19.22
CA PRO A 99 -12.35 2.71 -18.17
C PRO A 99 -13.38 3.77 -18.60
N ASN A 100 -14.04 4.43 -17.65
CA ASN A 100 -14.76 5.67 -17.96
C ASN A 100 -13.75 6.82 -18.18
N GLY A 101 -14.07 7.78 -19.06
CA GLY A 101 -13.24 8.98 -19.23
C GLY A 101 -13.14 9.78 -17.92
N ALA A 102 -11.93 10.19 -17.55
CA ALA A 102 -11.64 10.86 -16.29
C ALA A 102 -10.69 12.06 -16.46
N SER A 103 -10.84 13.06 -15.58
CA SER A 103 -9.92 14.21 -15.49
C SER A 103 -8.79 13.92 -14.50
N THR A 104 -7.63 14.51 -14.74
CA THR A 104 -6.49 14.48 -13.82
C THR A 104 -6.47 15.67 -12.84
N GLU A 105 -7.38 16.64 -12.98
CA GLU A 105 -7.35 17.91 -12.22
C GLU A 105 -7.35 17.70 -10.70
N ASP A 106 -8.31 16.93 -10.17
CA ASP A 106 -8.39 16.63 -8.73
C ASP A 106 -7.15 15.86 -8.24
N ILE A 107 -6.65 14.92 -9.05
CA ILE A 107 -5.45 14.13 -8.74
C ILE A 107 -4.24 15.04 -8.62
N LEU A 108 -4.07 15.97 -9.56
CA LEU A 108 -2.96 16.92 -9.58
C LEU A 108 -3.02 17.88 -8.37
N GLN A 109 -4.21 18.30 -7.95
CA GLN A 109 -4.38 19.11 -6.74
C GLN A 109 -4.02 18.33 -5.46
N GLU A 110 -4.43 17.07 -5.37
CA GLU A 110 -4.04 16.20 -4.27
C GLU A 110 -2.54 15.90 -4.26
N LEU A 111 -1.93 15.63 -5.43
CA LEU A 111 -0.48 15.44 -5.57
C LEU A 111 0.29 16.70 -5.16
N ALA A 112 -0.12 17.90 -5.61
CA ALA A 112 0.50 19.16 -5.20
C ALA A 112 0.47 19.37 -3.69
N THR A 113 -0.57 18.86 -3.02
CA THR A 113 -0.73 18.99 -1.58
C THR A 113 0.05 17.92 -0.82
N TYR A 114 -0.03 16.65 -1.23
CA TYR A 114 0.31 15.50 -0.38
C TYR A 114 1.54 14.70 -0.85
N SER A 115 2.03 14.90 -2.08
CA SER A 115 3.18 14.12 -2.60
C SER A 115 4.53 14.54 -1.99
N GLY A 116 4.62 15.74 -1.42
CA GLY A 116 5.87 16.34 -0.96
C GLY A 116 6.77 16.85 -2.09
N ASN A 117 6.37 16.72 -3.35
CA ASN A 117 7.10 17.27 -4.48
C ASN A 117 7.02 18.80 -4.49
N THR A 118 8.17 19.46 -4.62
CA THR A 118 8.28 20.92 -4.76
C THR A 118 8.73 21.35 -6.15
N ASP A 119 9.07 20.41 -7.04
CA ASP A 119 9.46 20.70 -8.42
C ASP A 119 8.20 20.93 -9.27
N SER A 120 8.01 22.16 -9.75
CA SER A 120 6.85 22.55 -10.56
C SER A 120 6.77 21.88 -11.94
N THR A 121 7.84 21.20 -12.37
CA THR A 121 7.86 20.46 -13.65
C THR A 121 7.35 19.03 -13.50
N LYS A 122 7.21 18.54 -12.26
CA LYS A 122 6.77 17.18 -11.90
C LYS A 122 5.31 17.19 -11.43
N ASN A 123 4.63 16.05 -11.57
CA ASN A 123 3.20 15.90 -11.26
C ASN A 123 2.35 16.97 -11.96
N THR A 124 2.46 17.05 -13.29
CA THR A 124 1.72 17.99 -14.13
C THR A 124 0.86 17.25 -15.15
N THR A 125 0.04 17.97 -15.90
CA THR A 125 -0.75 17.41 -17.01
C THR A 125 0.10 16.80 -18.12
N SER A 126 1.39 17.15 -18.22
CA SER A 126 2.31 16.52 -19.20
C SER A 126 2.91 15.21 -18.70
N THR A 127 2.92 14.97 -17.39
CA THR A 127 3.50 13.75 -16.80
C THR A 127 2.44 12.76 -16.31
N LEU A 128 1.17 13.18 -16.22
CA LEU A 128 0.05 12.35 -15.78
C LEU A 128 -1.15 12.56 -16.71
N THR A 129 -1.53 11.50 -17.42
CA THR A 129 -2.68 11.45 -18.33
C THR A 129 -3.41 10.11 -18.26
N GLN A 130 -4.67 10.08 -18.68
CA GLN A 130 -5.42 8.84 -18.78
C GLN A 130 -5.05 8.08 -20.07
N GLU A 131 -4.46 6.89 -19.94
CA GLU A 131 -4.08 6.03 -21.06
C GLU A 131 -5.25 5.13 -21.53
N ILE A 132 -6.32 5.76 -22.02
CA ILE A 132 -7.58 5.10 -22.43
C ILE A 132 -7.71 4.82 -23.94
N ASP A 133 -6.75 5.30 -24.74
CA ASP A 133 -6.79 5.12 -26.20
C ASP A 133 -6.88 3.63 -26.58
N LYS A 134 -7.74 3.29 -27.54
CA LYS A 134 -8.00 1.88 -27.90
C LYS A 134 -6.80 1.18 -28.54
N GLU A 135 -5.94 1.93 -29.22
CA GLU A 135 -4.79 1.37 -29.94
C GLU A 135 -3.51 1.46 -29.11
N LYS A 136 -3.34 2.56 -28.36
CA LYS A 136 -2.09 2.92 -27.67
C LYS A 136 -2.19 2.93 -26.15
N GLY A 137 -3.41 2.92 -25.61
CA GLY A 137 -3.67 2.91 -24.17
C GLY A 137 -3.31 1.58 -23.53
N LEU A 138 -3.61 1.47 -22.24
CA LEU A 138 -3.39 0.22 -21.50
C LEU A 138 -4.38 -0.85 -21.95
N LYS A 139 -3.87 -2.08 -22.10
CA LYS A 139 -4.70 -3.27 -22.23
C LYS A 139 -4.75 -3.98 -20.88
N TRP A 140 -5.65 -4.95 -20.75
CA TRP A 140 -5.94 -5.56 -19.46
C TRP A 140 -5.81 -7.06 -19.54
N ARG A 141 -5.15 -7.63 -18.54
CA ARG A 141 -4.85 -9.06 -18.46
C ARG A 141 -5.40 -9.62 -17.17
N VAL A 142 -5.86 -10.87 -17.19
CA VAL A 142 -6.29 -11.57 -15.97
C VAL A 142 -5.11 -11.67 -15.01
N LEU A 143 -5.27 -11.14 -13.80
CA LEU A 143 -4.29 -11.23 -12.73
C LEU A 143 -4.51 -12.51 -11.92
N ASP A 144 -5.70 -12.65 -11.34
CA ASP A 144 -6.11 -13.79 -10.51
C ASP A 144 -7.63 -13.74 -10.21
N VAL A 145 -8.07 -14.64 -9.33
CA VAL A 145 -9.38 -14.58 -8.68
C VAL A 145 -9.17 -14.43 -7.19
N LYS A 146 -9.78 -13.40 -6.60
CA LYS A 146 -9.75 -13.14 -5.15
C LYS A 146 -11.15 -12.81 -4.68
N ASP A 147 -11.57 -13.43 -3.57
CA ASP A 147 -12.90 -13.25 -2.98
C ASP A 147 -14.05 -13.44 -4.00
N GLY A 148 -13.92 -14.45 -4.87
CA GLY A 148 -14.93 -14.78 -5.89
C GLY A 148 -15.01 -13.77 -7.06
N LYS A 149 -14.06 -12.83 -7.15
CA LYS A 149 -14.02 -11.80 -8.20
C LYS A 149 -12.74 -11.90 -9.01
N VAL A 150 -12.86 -11.71 -10.31
CA VAL A 150 -11.72 -11.69 -11.23
C VAL A 150 -11.03 -10.34 -11.09
N ARG A 151 -9.71 -10.37 -10.88
CA ARG A 151 -8.88 -9.18 -10.93
C ARG A 151 -8.15 -9.09 -12.26
N LEU A 152 -8.06 -7.88 -12.78
CA LEU A 152 -7.25 -7.53 -13.94
C LEU A 152 -6.05 -6.70 -13.49
N ILE A 153 -4.97 -6.79 -14.25
CA ILE A 153 -3.81 -5.90 -14.17
C ILE A 153 -3.60 -5.28 -15.54
N SER A 154 -3.07 -4.05 -15.60
CA SER A 154 -2.67 -3.50 -16.89
C SER A 154 -1.64 -4.43 -17.57
N ASP A 155 -1.54 -4.43 -18.89
CA ASP A 155 -0.57 -5.26 -19.61
C ASP A 155 0.87 -4.78 -19.39
N ARG A 156 1.07 -3.45 -19.38
CA ARG A 156 2.32 -2.75 -19.03
C ARG A 156 2.11 -1.64 -17.99
N PRO A 157 3.16 -1.21 -17.27
CA PRO A 157 3.07 -0.05 -16.39
C PRO A 157 2.65 1.18 -17.18
N THR A 158 2.13 2.18 -16.47
CA THR A 158 1.81 3.45 -17.11
C THR A 158 3.05 4.10 -17.72
N THR A 159 2.83 4.89 -18.76
CA THR A 159 3.78 5.92 -19.19
C THR A 159 3.72 7.15 -18.30
N SER A 160 2.55 7.41 -17.71
CA SER A 160 2.39 8.45 -16.70
C SER A 160 3.20 8.13 -15.45
N ILE A 161 3.83 9.15 -14.87
CA ILE A 161 4.70 9.04 -13.70
C ILE A 161 4.17 9.87 -12.53
N ILE A 162 4.39 9.39 -11.31
CA ILE A 162 4.12 10.12 -10.06
C ILE A 162 5.42 10.31 -9.30
N THR A 163 5.71 11.56 -8.96
CA THR A 163 6.81 11.95 -8.09
C THR A 163 6.34 11.99 -6.65
N LEU A 164 7.03 11.25 -5.78
CA LEU A 164 6.84 11.28 -4.33
C LEU A 164 8.15 11.75 -3.68
N SER A 165 8.05 12.61 -2.66
CA SER A 165 9.23 13.20 -2.03
C SER A 165 9.11 13.35 -0.52
N GLY A 166 10.19 12.98 0.16
CA GLY A 166 10.37 13.21 1.58
C GLY A 166 9.38 12.44 2.47
N ALA A 167 9.30 12.88 3.72
CA ALA A 167 8.34 12.34 4.68
C ALA A 167 6.87 12.46 4.21
N LYS A 168 6.53 13.52 3.47
CA LYS A 168 5.17 13.72 2.96
C LYS A 168 4.82 12.70 1.86
N GLY A 169 5.76 12.42 0.96
CA GLY A 169 5.64 11.37 -0.03
C GLY A 169 5.45 9.99 0.61
N TYR A 170 6.27 9.65 1.62
CA TYR A 170 6.07 8.40 2.38
C TYR A 170 4.70 8.36 3.08
N ASN A 171 4.29 9.45 3.74
CA ASN A 171 3.00 9.53 4.42
C ASN A 171 1.80 9.26 3.53
N ASN A 172 1.89 9.55 2.23
CA ASN A 172 0.73 9.57 1.35
C ASN A 172 0.85 8.66 0.13
N ALA A 173 1.94 7.89 -0.01
CA ALA A 173 2.21 7.06 -1.17
C ALA A 173 1.04 6.12 -1.53
N VAL A 174 0.58 5.30 -0.59
CA VAL A 174 -0.51 4.32 -0.81
C VAL A 174 -1.79 5.03 -1.23
N TYR A 175 -2.18 6.08 -0.48
CA TYR A 175 -3.40 6.81 -0.78
C TYR A 175 -3.37 7.46 -2.17
N LEU A 176 -2.27 8.16 -2.52
CA LEU A 176 -2.15 8.86 -3.80
C LEU A 176 -2.13 7.90 -4.99
N LEU A 177 -1.42 6.78 -4.87
CA LEU A 177 -1.33 5.75 -5.92
C LEU A 177 -2.67 5.05 -6.14
N ASP A 178 -3.33 4.62 -5.05
CA ASP A 178 -4.65 3.96 -5.14
C ASP A 178 -5.72 4.93 -5.64
N LYS A 179 -5.74 6.17 -5.14
CA LYS A 179 -6.67 7.23 -5.58
C LYS A 179 -6.48 7.56 -7.05
N THR A 180 -5.24 7.64 -7.53
CA THR A 180 -4.95 7.89 -8.94
C THR A 180 -5.50 6.77 -9.81
N CYS A 181 -5.19 5.51 -9.47
CA CYS A 181 -5.69 4.35 -10.21
C CYS A 181 -7.22 4.33 -10.22
N LYS A 182 -7.85 4.55 -9.06
CA LYS A 182 -9.30 4.57 -8.92
C LYS A 182 -9.96 5.66 -9.75
N THR A 183 -9.39 6.85 -9.82
CA THR A 183 -9.97 7.92 -10.63
C THR A 183 -9.79 7.65 -12.12
N LEU A 184 -8.61 7.21 -12.55
CA LEU A 184 -8.27 7.09 -13.97
C LEU A 184 -8.71 5.78 -14.63
N TYR A 185 -8.91 4.70 -13.89
CA TYR A 185 -9.13 3.37 -14.48
C TYR A 185 -10.42 2.69 -14.02
N ASN A 186 -11.29 3.41 -13.31
CA ASN A 186 -12.60 2.88 -12.91
C ASN A 186 -13.60 2.81 -14.07
N ASN A 187 -14.43 1.77 -14.04
CA ASN A 187 -15.63 1.64 -14.84
C ASN A 187 -16.80 1.36 -13.89
N SER A 188 -17.72 2.31 -13.77
CA SER A 188 -18.83 2.24 -12.81
C SER A 188 -19.79 1.07 -13.01
N LYS A 189 -19.74 0.39 -14.16
CA LYS A 189 -20.60 -0.77 -14.47
C LYS A 189 -19.88 -2.10 -14.28
N LEU A 190 -18.57 -2.12 -14.55
CA LEU A 190 -17.79 -3.37 -14.61
C LEU A 190 -16.88 -3.57 -13.40
N ALA A 191 -16.44 -2.52 -12.72
CA ALA A 191 -15.47 -2.59 -11.64
C ALA A 191 -16.12 -2.36 -10.28
N SER A 192 -15.79 -3.23 -9.32
CA SER A 192 -16.14 -3.08 -7.91
C SER A 192 -15.06 -2.32 -7.13
N ASN A 193 -13.80 -2.45 -7.55
CA ASN A 193 -12.67 -1.75 -6.97
C ASN A 193 -11.56 -1.52 -8.00
N VAL A 194 -10.84 -0.42 -7.86
CA VAL A 194 -9.63 -0.13 -8.65
C VAL A 194 -8.58 0.46 -7.72
N GLN A 195 -7.36 -0.06 -7.81
CA GLN A 195 -6.23 0.32 -6.96
C GLN A 195 -4.91 0.15 -7.74
N ASN A 196 -3.80 0.55 -7.15
CA ASN A 196 -2.48 0.23 -7.69
C ASN A 196 -2.03 -1.16 -7.21
N LEU A 197 -1.10 -1.80 -7.90
CA LEU A 197 -0.51 -3.08 -7.48
C LEU A 197 0.08 -2.97 -6.07
N LYS A 198 -0.14 -3.99 -5.24
CA LYS A 198 0.38 -4.07 -3.87
C LYS A 198 1.46 -5.14 -3.76
N ILE A 199 2.33 -5.01 -2.77
CA ILE A 199 3.39 -6.01 -2.53
C ILE A 199 2.82 -7.39 -2.22
N GLU A 200 1.65 -7.45 -1.59
CA GLU A 200 0.92 -8.68 -1.30
C GLU A 200 0.56 -9.43 -2.59
N ASP A 201 0.24 -8.72 -3.68
CA ASP A 201 -0.09 -9.35 -4.97
C ASP A 201 1.10 -10.11 -5.57
N ILE A 202 2.34 -9.71 -5.25
CA ILE A 202 3.54 -10.44 -5.64
C ILE A 202 3.82 -11.56 -4.62
N GLN A 203 3.72 -11.25 -3.33
CA GLN A 203 4.05 -12.16 -2.23
C GLN A 203 3.18 -13.42 -2.20
N ASP A 204 1.90 -13.29 -2.53
CA ASP A 204 0.93 -14.40 -2.57
C ASP A 204 1.33 -15.49 -3.61
N HIS A 205 2.18 -15.15 -4.59
CA HIS A 205 2.61 -16.04 -5.67
C HIS A 205 4.07 -16.47 -5.60
N LEU A 206 4.80 -16.18 -4.53
CA LEU A 206 6.21 -16.56 -4.41
C LEU A 206 6.39 -18.07 -4.16
N ALA A 207 7.46 -18.63 -4.72
CA ALA A 207 7.90 -20.01 -4.47
C ALA A 207 8.87 -20.14 -3.28
N TYR A 208 9.21 -19.03 -2.63
CA TYR A 208 10.14 -18.97 -1.50
C TYR A 208 9.59 -18.08 -0.40
N ASP A 209 10.08 -18.30 0.81
CA ASP A 209 9.72 -17.47 1.97
C ASP A 209 10.56 -16.19 2.00
N TYR A 210 9.97 -15.07 1.57
CA TYR A 210 10.63 -13.76 1.60
C TYR A 210 10.96 -13.28 3.02
N THR A 211 10.34 -13.84 4.06
CA THR A 211 10.61 -13.46 5.46
C THR A 211 11.97 -13.98 5.94
N GLN A 212 12.64 -14.84 5.17
CA GLN A 212 14.03 -15.25 5.41
C GLN A 212 15.05 -14.20 4.98
N TYR A 213 14.62 -13.06 4.41
CA TYR A 213 15.53 -11.98 4.03
C TYR A 213 16.33 -11.46 5.24
N THR A 214 17.65 -11.58 5.19
CA THR A 214 18.53 -11.27 6.33
C THR A 214 18.84 -9.78 6.41
N ASN A 215 18.88 -9.25 7.63
CA ASN A 215 19.43 -7.94 7.95
C ASN A 215 20.16 -8.00 9.30
N SER A 216 21.49 -7.90 9.30
CA SER A 216 22.30 -8.00 10.53
C SER A 216 22.10 -6.84 11.52
N ASN A 217 21.34 -5.81 11.14
CA ASN A 217 21.11 -4.65 12.00
C ASN A 217 19.95 -4.82 12.98
N VAL A 218 19.06 -5.79 12.76
CA VAL A 218 17.85 -6.02 13.56
C VAL A 218 18.02 -7.21 14.50
N ASP A 219 17.15 -7.30 15.50
CA ASP A 219 17.07 -8.43 16.42
C ASP A 219 16.98 -9.75 15.63
N THR A 220 17.71 -10.79 16.03
CA THR A 220 17.78 -12.11 15.34
C THR A 220 18.15 -12.13 13.83
N GLY A 221 18.32 -10.97 13.19
CA GLY A 221 19.01 -10.83 11.91
C GLY A 221 18.16 -10.96 10.64
N LYS A 222 16.84 -10.78 10.66
CA LYS A 222 15.97 -11.02 9.48
C LYS A 222 14.71 -10.13 9.39
N TYR A 223 13.99 -10.22 8.27
CA TYR A 223 12.69 -9.58 8.05
C TYR A 223 11.71 -9.85 9.20
N GLY A 224 10.89 -8.86 9.55
CA GLY A 224 9.88 -8.95 10.61
C GLY A 224 10.44 -8.64 12.00
N GLU A 225 11.76 -8.61 12.14
CA GLU A 225 12.43 -8.33 13.41
C GLU A 225 12.62 -6.84 13.63
N THR A 226 12.95 -6.48 14.88
CA THR A 226 12.92 -5.09 15.31
C THR A 226 14.27 -4.44 15.49
N LYS A 227 14.29 -3.10 15.46
CA LYS A 227 15.42 -2.29 15.92
C LYS A 227 14.92 -1.01 16.59
N GLU A 228 15.58 -0.64 17.68
CA GLU A 228 15.29 0.58 18.45
C GLU A 228 16.37 1.65 18.23
N TYR A 229 15.94 2.90 18.10
CA TYR A 229 16.79 4.08 17.95
C TYR A 229 16.48 5.08 19.05
N THR A 230 17.47 5.40 19.88
CA THR A 230 17.33 6.30 21.06
C THR A 230 18.05 7.64 20.88
N SER A 231 18.97 7.75 19.94
CA SER A 231 19.68 9.00 19.64
C SER A 231 18.73 10.04 19.05
N SER A 232 18.79 11.28 19.56
CA SER A 232 17.98 12.38 19.03
C SER A 232 18.24 12.67 17.55
N LEU A 233 19.38 12.23 17.00
CA LEU A 233 19.70 12.37 15.57
C LEU A 233 18.96 11.37 14.68
N TYR A 234 18.37 10.30 15.21
CA TYR A 234 17.87 9.17 14.42
C TYR A 234 16.43 8.75 14.78
N ARG A 235 15.71 9.66 15.42
CA ARG A 235 14.35 9.45 15.92
C ARG A 235 13.31 10.30 15.20
N ASN A 236 13.67 10.88 14.05
CA ASN A 236 12.69 11.51 13.19
C ASN A 236 11.91 10.43 12.43
N TYR A 237 10.62 10.66 12.21
CA TYR A 237 9.76 9.71 11.52
C TYR A 237 8.64 10.44 10.76
N PRO A 238 8.21 9.93 9.59
CA PRO A 238 7.04 10.45 8.90
C PRO A 238 5.79 10.22 9.75
N ASN A 239 4.90 11.21 9.85
CA ASN A 239 3.74 11.15 10.76
C ASN A 239 2.87 9.87 10.63
N ILE A 240 2.78 9.26 9.44
CA ILE A 240 2.02 8.02 9.25
C ILE A 240 2.59 6.87 10.08
N PHE A 241 3.90 6.85 10.34
CA PHE A 241 4.59 5.74 11.00
C PHE A 241 4.03 5.44 12.40
N ALA A 242 3.56 6.45 13.13
CA ALA A 242 2.92 6.26 14.43
C ALA A 242 1.61 5.46 14.35
N LYS A 243 0.99 5.36 13.16
CA LYS A 243 -0.23 4.60 12.89
C LYS A 243 0.05 3.19 12.34
N GLU A 244 1.26 2.95 11.84
CA GLU A 244 1.63 1.69 11.19
C GLU A 244 1.88 0.57 12.20
N LYS A 245 1.38 -0.63 11.89
CA LYS A 245 1.55 -1.84 12.73
C LYS A 245 3.02 -2.28 12.88
N THR A 246 3.90 -1.73 12.06
CA THR A 246 5.34 -1.96 12.02
C THR A 246 6.14 -0.96 12.85
N GLY A 247 5.48 0.01 13.48
CA GLY A 247 6.13 1.12 14.17
C GLY A 247 5.77 1.26 15.63
N TRP A 248 6.75 1.76 16.40
CA TRP A 248 6.56 2.25 17.75
C TRP A 248 7.19 3.63 17.89
N VAL A 249 6.47 4.55 18.52
CA VAL A 249 6.94 5.88 18.90
C VAL A 249 6.82 6.01 20.41
N ASP A 250 7.93 6.28 21.09
CA ASP A 250 7.99 6.44 22.55
C ASP A 250 7.30 5.29 23.30
N GLY A 251 7.50 4.05 22.80
CA GLY A 251 6.94 2.83 23.38
C GLY A 251 5.50 2.51 22.95
N ILE A 252 4.82 3.38 22.22
CA ILE A 252 3.44 3.19 21.75
C ILE A 252 3.48 2.57 20.35
N LYS A 253 2.88 1.39 20.19
CA LYS A 253 2.77 0.69 18.91
C LYS A 253 1.64 1.27 18.06
N GLY A 254 1.89 1.49 16.77
CA GLY A 254 0.83 1.76 15.81
C GLY A 254 -0.03 0.50 15.57
N THR A 255 -1.33 0.69 15.34
CA THR A 255 -2.28 -0.44 15.19
C THR A 255 -3.25 -0.30 14.03
N GLU A 256 -3.24 0.85 13.37
CA GLU A 256 -4.26 1.22 12.38
C GLU A 256 -3.93 0.58 11.02
N LEU A 257 -2.71 0.78 10.53
CA LEU A 257 -2.38 0.55 9.12
C LEU A 257 -1.37 -0.60 8.91
N SER A 258 -1.69 -1.49 7.99
CA SER A 258 -0.74 -2.42 7.36
C SER A 258 0.10 -1.70 6.27
N LEU A 259 0.99 -2.43 5.60
CA LEU A 259 1.95 -1.89 4.62
C LEU A 259 1.26 -1.17 3.44
N SER A 260 0.14 -1.71 2.99
CA SER A 260 -0.58 -1.30 1.78
C SER A 260 -1.95 -0.70 2.08
N GLU A 261 -2.14 -0.20 3.31
CA GLU A 261 -3.39 0.41 3.77
C GLU A 261 -3.21 1.92 3.96
N GLN A 262 -4.10 2.69 3.35
CA GLN A 262 -4.32 4.11 3.66
C GLN A 262 -5.61 4.59 2.99
N THR A 263 -6.58 5.07 3.76
CA THR A 263 -7.87 5.54 3.22
C THR A 263 -7.99 7.07 3.16
N ALA A 264 -7.14 7.79 3.88
CA ALA A 264 -7.12 9.25 3.92
C ALA A 264 -5.68 9.80 3.93
N PRO A 265 -5.44 10.97 3.33
CA PRO A 265 -4.13 11.60 3.34
C PRO A 265 -3.81 12.22 4.70
N ILE A 266 -2.52 12.43 4.94
CA ILE A 266 -1.95 13.09 6.11
C ILE A 266 -1.22 14.33 5.61
N ASN A 267 -1.58 15.51 6.12
CA ASN A 267 -0.99 16.77 5.67
C ASN A 267 0.34 17.07 6.37
N GLU A 268 0.54 16.53 7.57
CA GLU A 268 1.79 16.59 8.31
C GLU A 268 2.93 15.90 7.55
N THR A 269 4.16 16.33 7.84
CA THR A 269 5.37 15.81 7.19
C THR A 269 6.06 14.77 8.08
N ASN A 270 6.94 15.22 8.97
CA ASN A 270 7.62 14.39 9.94
C ASN A 270 7.54 15.03 11.33
N THR A 271 7.92 14.25 12.32
CA THR A 271 8.20 14.76 13.67
C THR A 271 9.28 13.91 14.33
N THR A 272 9.69 14.30 15.52
CA THR A 272 10.76 13.64 16.29
C THR A 272 10.18 13.00 17.55
N ALA A 273 10.49 11.73 17.79
CA ALA A 273 10.13 11.05 19.03
C ALA A 273 10.90 11.63 20.23
N LYS A 274 10.27 11.64 21.41
CA LYS A 274 10.87 12.22 22.63
C LYS A 274 12.01 11.35 23.16
N GLU A 275 11.82 10.04 23.13
CA GLU A 275 12.70 9.04 23.72
C GLU A 275 13.21 8.03 22.69
N LYS A 276 12.34 7.55 21.81
CA LYS A 276 12.72 6.50 20.86
C LYS A 276 11.72 6.28 19.74
N ILE A 277 12.25 5.78 18.63
CA ILE A 277 11.46 5.01 17.67
C ILE A 277 11.95 3.57 17.70
N LYS A 278 11.04 2.63 17.53
CA LYS A 278 11.36 1.22 17.28
C LYS A 278 10.63 0.79 16.02
N ILE A 279 11.33 0.14 15.11
CA ILE A 279 10.81 -0.25 13.80
C ILE A 279 10.81 -1.78 13.67
N THR A 280 9.83 -2.33 12.96
CA THR A 280 9.88 -3.68 12.39
C THR A 280 10.39 -3.58 10.95
N GLN A 281 11.48 -4.29 10.65
CA GLN A 281 12.05 -4.36 9.32
C GLN A 281 11.09 -5.05 8.37
N THR A 282 10.60 -4.34 7.36
CA THR A 282 9.69 -4.90 6.36
C THR A 282 10.18 -4.76 4.93
N TYR A 283 11.44 -4.35 4.77
CA TYR A 283 12.12 -4.39 3.49
C TYR A 283 12.73 -5.76 3.21
N TRP A 284 12.59 -6.18 1.97
CA TRP A 284 13.33 -7.27 1.34
C TRP A 284 13.61 -6.89 -0.11
N TYR A 285 14.68 -7.44 -0.66
CA TYR A 285 15.13 -7.24 -2.04
C TYR A 285 15.30 -8.57 -2.72
N LYS A 286 14.94 -8.65 -4.00
CA LYS A 286 15.30 -9.79 -4.84
C LYS A 286 15.26 -9.45 -6.32
N THR A 287 16.30 -9.88 -7.03
CA THR A 287 16.26 -10.07 -8.49
C THR A 287 15.46 -11.31 -8.82
N MET A 288 14.38 -11.12 -9.57
CA MET A 288 13.39 -12.15 -9.81
C MET A 288 13.68 -12.92 -11.10
N SER A 289 13.25 -14.18 -11.10
CA SER A 289 13.13 -15.05 -12.26
C SER A 289 11.75 -15.70 -12.25
N ALA A 290 11.36 -16.34 -13.35
CA ALA A 290 10.11 -17.10 -13.40
C ALA A 290 10.06 -18.25 -12.38
N ASN A 291 11.21 -18.80 -11.97
CA ASN A 291 11.26 -19.86 -10.96
C ASN A 291 11.02 -19.37 -9.53
N ASP A 292 10.98 -18.07 -9.31
CA ASP A 292 10.69 -17.48 -8.01
C ASP A 292 9.18 -17.37 -7.74
N PHE A 293 8.35 -17.73 -8.73
CA PHE A 293 6.89 -17.81 -8.61
C PHE A 293 6.41 -19.26 -8.55
N ASN A 294 5.31 -19.49 -7.86
CA ASN A 294 4.70 -20.80 -7.66
C ASN A 294 3.62 -21.11 -8.71
N GLY A 295 3.25 -22.39 -8.81
CA GLY A 295 2.15 -22.87 -9.65
C GLY A 295 2.43 -22.86 -11.16
N ASP A 296 1.42 -23.28 -11.92
CA ASP A 296 1.50 -23.43 -13.38
C ASP A 296 1.62 -22.07 -14.11
N SER A 297 1.15 -21.00 -13.48
CA SER A 297 1.20 -19.63 -14.00
C SER A 297 2.50 -18.89 -13.65
N LYS A 298 3.53 -19.54 -13.10
CA LYS A 298 4.77 -18.88 -12.65
C LYS A 298 5.44 -17.99 -13.71
N GLU A 299 5.49 -18.47 -14.96
CA GLU A 299 6.05 -17.73 -16.10
C GLU A 299 5.21 -16.49 -16.42
N MET A 300 3.90 -16.60 -16.23
CA MET A 300 2.99 -15.49 -16.45
C MET A 300 3.07 -14.46 -15.33
N TYR A 301 3.14 -14.86 -14.07
CA TYR A 301 3.33 -13.91 -12.97
C TYR A 301 4.64 -13.12 -13.10
N TYR A 302 5.72 -13.79 -13.51
CA TYR A 302 6.97 -13.10 -13.84
C TYR A 302 6.79 -12.05 -14.95
N LYS A 303 6.03 -12.37 -16.00
CA LYS A 303 5.71 -11.42 -17.09
C LYS A 303 4.82 -10.27 -16.64
N LEU A 304 3.80 -10.55 -15.83
CA LEU A 304 2.85 -9.54 -15.34
C LEU A 304 3.52 -8.57 -14.35
N PHE A 305 4.41 -9.06 -13.49
CA PHE A 305 5.00 -8.25 -12.43
C PHE A 305 6.37 -7.68 -12.78
N ILE A 306 7.31 -8.50 -13.29
CA ILE A 306 8.74 -8.18 -13.23
C ILE A 306 9.32 -7.81 -14.59
N ASN A 307 9.07 -8.64 -15.60
CA ASN A 307 9.74 -8.48 -16.90
C ASN A 307 8.86 -9.04 -18.03
N ASN A 308 8.39 -8.12 -18.88
CA ASN A 308 7.56 -8.44 -20.04
C ASN A 308 8.39 -8.74 -21.32
N GLY A 309 9.73 -8.84 -21.24
CA GLY A 309 10.61 -8.94 -22.42
C GLY A 309 10.60 -7.69 -23.33
N GLU A 310 9.83 -6.68 -22.95
CA GLU A 310 9.72 -5.41 -23.63
C GLU A 310 10.94 -4.56 -23.29
N LYS A 311 11.59 -4.07 -24.34
CA LYS A 311 12.58 -3.02 -24.22
C LYS A 311 11.87 -1.79 -23.61
N ASP A 312 12.48 -1.17 -22.60
CA ASP A 312 11.98 0.05 -21.96
C ASP A 312 10.72 -0.14 -21.06
N TYR A 313 10.60 -1.28 -20.38
CA TYR A 313 9.57 -1.49 -19.34
C TYR A 313 9.78 -0.55 -18.14
N ASN A 314 8.86 0.38 -17.93
CA ASN A 314 8.99 1.41 -16.89
C ASN A 314 9.03 0.79 -15.48
N ALA A 315 9.98 1.26 -14.67
CA ALA A 315 9.93 1.05 -13.23
C ALA A 315 8.65 1.69 -12.66
N TYR A 316 8.02 1.02 -11.70
CA TYR A 316 6.73 1.44 -11.17
C TYR A 316 6.62 1.33 -9.66
N TRP A 317 5.90 2.28 -9.08
CA TRP A 317 5.49 2.26 -7.68
C TRP A 317 4.46 1.16 -7.42
N MET A 318 4.59 0.51 -6.27
CA MET A 318 3.52 -0.27 -5.65
C MET A 318 2.88 0.55 -4.52
N SER A 319 1.58 0.33 -4.28
CA SER A 319 0.84 0.89 -3.14
C SER A 319 1.21 0.18 -1.84
N SER A 320 2.49 0.19 -1.47
CA SER A 320 3.00 -0.48 -0.29
C SER A 320 4.23 0.25 0.26
N ARG A 321 4.22 0.52 1.56
CA ARG A 321 5.38 1.08 2.28
C ARG A 321 6.22 -0.03 2.90
N CYS A 322 7.47 0.28 3.20
CA CYS A 322 8.31 -0.56 4.05
C CYS A 322 9.40 0.24 4.77
N VAL A 323 9.99 -0.38 5.78
CA VAL A 323 11.05 0.23 6.59
C VAL A 323 12.32 -0.61 6.52
N PHE A 324 13.47 0.04 6.35
CA PHE A 324 14.79 -0.59 6.37
C PHE A 324 15.67 -0.08 7.53
N ALA A 325 16.12 -0.97 8.41
CA ALA A 325 16.99 -0.69 9.52
C ALA A 325 18.49 -0.79 9.15
N TYR A 326 19.23 0.29 9.42
CA TYR A 326 20.70 0.31 9.45
C TYR A 326 21.23 0.35 10.88
N SER A 327 22.56 0.30 11.03
CA SER A 327 23.26 0.38 12.32
C SER A 327 22.93 1.67 13.07
N GLY A 328 22.91 2.80 12.35
CA GLY A 328 22.79 4.14 12.93
C GLY A 328 21.61 4.98 12.44
N LEU A 329 20.74 4.48 11.56
CA LEU A 329 19.51 5.18 11.14
C LEU A 329 18.51 4.18 10.55
N THR A 330 17.29 4.63 10.25
CA THR A 330 16.29 3.84 9.51
C THR A 330 15.75 4.62 8.31
N ASP A 331 15.38 3.88 7.28
CA ASP A 331 14.80 4.40 6.04
C ASP A 331 13.32 4.09 5.97
N PHE A 332 12.56 5.07 5.50
CA PHE A 332 11.15 4.95 5.18
C PHE A 332 11.02 4.92 3.65
N ARG A 333 10.56 3.78 3.13
CA ARG A 333 10.62 3.44 1.70
C ARG A 333 9.25 3.11 1.13
N VAL A 334 9.09 3.31 -0.18
CA VAL A 334 7.91 2.87 -0.95
C VAL A 334 8.36 1.78 -1.92
N ARG A 335 7.55 0.72 -2.04
CA ARG A 335 7.85 -0.47 -2.83
C ARG A 335 7.89 -0.14 -4.32
N VAL A 336 8.86 -0.73 -5.02
CA VAL A 336 9.08 -0.54 -6.47
C VAL A 336 9.41 -1.87 -7.12
N VAL A 337 9.00 -2.03 -8.38
CA VAL A 337 9.60 -2.97 -9.31
C VAL A 337 10.39 -2.20 -10.37
N ASP A 338 11.66 -2.55 -10.56
CA ASP A 338 12.55 -1.94 -11.56
C ASP A 338 13.52 -2.99 -12.09
N SER A 339 13.72 -3.04 -13.41
CA SER A 339 14.84 -3.75 -14.04
C SER A 339 15.02 -5.22 -13.62
N GLY A 340 13.93 -5.94 -13.37
CA GLY A 340 13.98 -7.34 -12.92
C GLY A 340 13.95 -7.53 -11.40
N ASP A 341 13.97 -6.46 -10.62
CA ASP A 341 14.06 -6.48 -9.17
C ASP A 341 12.73 -6.08 -8.51
N VAL A 342 12.39 -6.78 -7.42
CA VAL A 342 11.40 -6.31 -6.45
C VAL A 342 12.14 -5.72 -5.26
N TYR A 343 11.94 -4.43 -5.00
CA TYR A 343 12.64 -3.71 -3.95
C TYR A 343 11.79 -2.55 -3.41
N ALA A 344 12.45 -1.49 -2.92
CA ALA A 344 11.81 -0.26 -2.46
C ALA A 344 12.82 0.89 -2.52
N ASP A 345 12.32 2.07 -2.90
CA ASP A 345 13.07 3.31 -2.89
C ASP A 345 12.79 4.12 -1.63
N TYR A 346 13.84 4.70 -1.07
CA TYR A 346 13.76 5.50 0.15
C TYR A 346 13.31 6.92 -0.17
N LEU A 347 12.36 7.42 0.62
CA LEU A 347 11.87 8.81 0.52
C LEU A 347 12.28 9.63 1.74
N TYR A 348 12.47 8.99 2.91
CA TYR A 348 12.84 9.70 4.13
C TYR A 348 13.79 8.89 5.02
N TYR A 349 14.76 9.56 5.64
CA TYR A 349 15.63 9.00 6.68
C TYR A 349 15.23 9.50 8.07
N SER A 350 15.41 8.64 9.08
CA SER A 350 15.24 9.06 10.47
C SER A 350 16.26 10.10 10.97
N SER A 351 17.29 10.37 10.15
CA SER A 351 18.21 11.50 10.30
C SER A 351 17.73 12.80 9.65
N ASP A 352 16.45 12.88 9.31
CA ASP A 352 15.81 14.03 8.67
C ASP A 352 16.32 14.35 7.25
N GLY A 353 16.52 13.29 6.46
CA GLY A 353 16.88 13.41 5.04
C GLY A 353 15.70 13.12 4.13
N ASP A 354 15.35 14.06 3.26
CA ASP A 354 14.30 13.91 2.25
C ASP A 354 14.89 13.52 0.88
N PHE A 355 14.21 12.62 0.17
CA PHE A 355 14.55 12.22 -1.19
C PHE A 355 13.32 12.25 -2.08
N SER A 356 13.53 12.58 -3.35
CA SER A 356 12.51 12.57 -4.39
C SER A 356 12.78 11.45 -5.38
N ARG A 357 11.72 10.75 -5.77
CA ARG A 357 11.72 9.67 -6.76
C ARG A 357 10.46 9.75 -7.59
N ASP A 358 10.56 9.36 -8.85
CA ASP A 358 9.44 9.29 -9.77
C ASP A 358 9.44 8.00 -10.55
N TYR A 359 8.29 7.35 -10.57
CA TYR A 359 8.07 6.09 -11.25
C TYR A 359 6.66 6.07 -11.84
N ALA A 360 6.47 5.15 -12.78
CA ALA A 360 5.13 4.78 -13.25
C ALA A 360 4.30 4.15 -12.12
N PHE A 361 3.09 3.72 -12.44
CA PHE A 361 2.27 2.93 -11.55
C PHE A 361 1.59 1.79 -12.34
N ARG A 362 0.96 0.85 -11.63
CA ARG A 362 0.50 -0.44 -12.15
C ARG A 362 -0.97 -0.69 -11.73
N PRO A 363 -1.94 -0.14 -12.49
CA PRO A 363 -3.35 -0.29 -12.15
C PRO A 363 -3.81 -1.74 -12.08
N CYS A 364 -4.60 -2.06 -11.06
CA CYS A 364 -5.30 -3.32 -10.89
C CYS A 364 -6.79 -3.06 -10.69
N ILE A 365 -7.64 -3.85 -11.35
CA ILE A 365 -9.10 -3.73 -11.32
C ILE A 365 -9.67 -4.99 -10.73
N THR A 366 -10.60 -4.86 -9.78
CA THR A 366 -11.47 -5.97 -9.37
C THR A 366 -12.81 -5.79 -10.06
N LEU A 367 -13.21 -6.77 -10.86
CA LEU A 367 -14.48 -6.73 -11.58
C LEU A 367 -15.66 -7.02 -10.64
N ASN A 368 -16.86 -6.64 -11.06
CA ASN A 368 -18.09 -7.08 -10.41
C ASN A 368 -18.27 -8.59 -10.59
N SER A 369 -18.98 -9.22 -9.64
CA SER A 369 -19.13 -10.69 -9.62
C SER A 369 -19.96 -11.21 -10.80
N ASN A 370 -20.82 -10.36 -11.36
CA ASN A 370 -21.74 -10.66 -12.44
C ASN A 370 -21.18 -10.44 -13.86
N VAL A 371 -19.93 -10.01 -14.01
CA VAL A 371 -19.35 -9.77 -15.34
C VAL A 371 -19.34 -11.06 -16.17
N GLN A 372 -19.87 -10.97 -17.39
CA GLN A 372 -19.99 -12.11 -18.31
C GLN A 372 -19.04 -12.00 -19.48
N VAL A 373 -18.63 -13.14 -20.03
CA VAL A 373 -17.86 -13.23 -21.29
C VAL A 373 -18.82 -13.47 -22.45
N THR A 374 -18.60 -12.74 -23.54
CA THR A 374 -19.48 -12.76 -24.73
C THR A 374 -18.80 -13.31 -25.98
N SER A 375 -17.50 -13.06 -26.15
CA SER A 375 -16.70 -13.56 -27.27
C SER A 375 -15.21 -13.38 -27.00
N GLY A 376 -14.36 -13.75 -27.97
CA GLY A 376 -12.90 -13.58 -27.91
C GLY A 376 -12.16 -14.86 -27.58
N ASP A 377 -10.84 -14.83 -27.71
CA ASP A 377 -9.95 -15.97 -27.43
C ASP A 377 -8.86 -15.67 -26.39
N GLY A 378 -8.84 -14.44 -25.86
CA GLY A 378 -7.89 -14.02 -24.83
C GLY A 378 -6.52 -13.61 -25.38
N SER A 379 -6.32 -13.60 -26.69
CA SER A 379 -5.14 -13.00 -27.32
C SER A 379 -5.21 -11.47 -27.29
N GLU A 380 -4.06 -10.81 -27.43
CA GLU A 380 -3.99 -9.34 -27.48
C GLU A 380 -4.81 -8.75 -28.65
N SER A 381 -4.86 -9.45 -29.78
CA SER A 381 -5.63 -9.05 -30.97
C SER A 381 -7.12 -9.37 -30.87
N THR A 382 -7.50 -10.29 -30.00
CA THR A 382 -8.89 -10.74 -29.84
C THR A 382 -9.17 -11.02 -28.36
N PRO A 383 -9.14 -9.97 -27.52
CA PRO A 383 -9.36 -10.11 -26.09
C PRO A 383 -10.76 -10.67 -25.80
N PHE A 384 -10.95 -11.27 -24.63
CA PHE A 384 -12.29 -11.68 -24.21
C PHE A 384 -13.17 -10.43 -24.00
N GLU A 385 -14.26 -10.37 -24.75
CA GLU A 385 -15.25 -9.30 -24.67
C GLU A 385 -16.17 -9.52 -23.47
N ILE A 386 -16.28 -8.50 -22.62
CA ILE A 386 -17.05 -8.56 -21.37
C ILE A 386 -18.21 -7.56 -21.35
N LYS A 387 -19.23 -7.85 -20.56
CA LYS A 387 -20.39 -6.96 -20.35
C LYS A 387 -20.90 -7.00 -18.91
#